data_AF-A0AAW1QJJ2-F1
#
_entry.id   AF-A0AAW1QJJ2-F1
#
_cell.length_a   1.000
_cell.length_b   1.000
_cell.length_c   1.000
_cell.angle_alpha   90.00
_cell.angle_beta   90.00
_cell.angle_gamma   90.00
#
_symmetry.space_group_name_H-M   'P 1'
#
loop_
_entity.id
_entity.type
_entity.pdbx_description
1 polymer ?
#
loop_
_entity_poly.entity_id
_entity_poly.type
_entity_poly.pdbx_seq_one_letter_code
_entity_poly.pdbx_strand_id
1 'polypeptide(L)' 'MPFSYGICSCVGQNLANVTMITFIATICSNFSLKLAPEMGSPTDVEASAIVLLTLQPQNSILLQCAP' A
#
# COMPACT_ATOMS: atom_id res chain seq x y z
N MET A 1 3.40 -15.48 -2.92
CA MET A 1 4.80 -15.14 -2.56
C MET A 1 5.20 -13.88 -3.33
N PRO A 2 5.28 -12.70 -2.70
CA PRO A 2 5.29 -11.41 -3.39
C PRO A 2 6.58 -11.10 -4.17
N PHE A 3 7.69 -11.75 -3.85
CA PHE A 3 9.00 -11.55 -4.51
C PHE A 3 9.53 -12.82 -5.20
N SER A 4 8.67 -13.80 -5.48
CA SER A 4 9.05 -15.12 -6.00
C SER A 4 10.07 -15.85 -5.10
N TYR A 5 10.70 -16.91 -5.59
CA TYR A 5 11.70 -17.71 -4.86
C TYR A 5 12.80 -18.24 -5.79
N GLY A 6 13.99 -18.48 -5.23
CA GLY A 6 15.13 -19.06 -5.95
C GLY A 6 15.83 -18.06 -6.87
N ILE A 7 16.35 -18.55 -7.99
CA ILE A 7 17.18 -17.77 -8.92
C ILE A 7 16.44 -16.65 -9.65
N CYS A 8 15.11 -16.75 -9.76
CA CYS A 8 14.24 -15.73 -10.35
C CYS A 8 13.50 -14.91 -9.27
N SER A 9 14.05 -14.85 -8.05
CA SER A 9 13.54 -13.95 -7.02
C SER A 9 13.78 -12.48 -7.39
N CYS A 10 12.95 -11.59 -6.85
CA CYS A 10 13.10 -10.16 -7.09
C CYS A 10 14.45 -9.67 -6.54
N VAL A 11 15.34 -9.24 -7.44
CA VAL A 11 16.65 -8.66 -7.09
C VAL A 11 16.49 -7.44 -6.16
N GLY A 12 15.38 -6.72 -6.29
CA GLY A 12 15.05 -5.56 -5.47
C GLY A 12 14.38 -5.86 -4.13
N GLN A 13 14.20 -7.13 -3.73
CA GLN A 13 13.45 -7.50 -2.51
C GLN A 13 13.94 -6.76 -1.26
N ASN A 14 15.25 -6.73 -1.03
CA ASN A 14 15.82 -6.07 0.15
C ASN A 14 15.58 -4.56 0.14
N LEU A 15 15.76 -3.92 -1.02
CA LEU A 15 15.51 -2.50 -1.17
C LEU A 15 14.02 -2.19 -0.93
N ALA A 16 13.12 -2.95 -1.55
CA ALA A 16 11.67 -2.79 -1.38
C ALA A 16 11.23 -2.92 0.08
N ASN A 17 11.79 -3.89 0.82
CA ASN A 17 11.48 -4.07 2.24
C ASN A 17 11.93 -2.87 3.08
N VAL A 18 13.18 -2.42 2.92
CA VAL A 18 13.73 -1.31 3.70
C VAL A 18 13.01 -0.01 3.36
N THR A 19 12.76 0.27 2.08
CA THR A 19 12.06 1.50 1.67
C THR A 19 10.62 1.51 2.16
N MET A 20 9.89 0.39 2.06
CA MET A 20 8.51 0.30 2.52
C MET A 20 8.40 0.50 4.04
N ILE A 21 9.27 -0.15 4.83
CA ILE A 21 9.28 0.02 6.29
C ILE A 21 9.62 1.47 6.66
N THR A 22 10.65 2.05 6.03
CA THR A 22 11.06 3.43 6.31
C THR A 22 9.95 4.41 5.94
N PHE A 23 9.28 4.21 4.80
CA PHE A 23 8.17 5.03 4.35
C PHE A 23 6.98 4.97 5.31
N ILE A 24 6.55 3.77 5.71
CA ILE A 24 5.45 3.59 6.66
C ILE A 24 5.80 4.23 8.00
N ALA A 25 7.01 3.98 8.53
CA ALA A 25 7.46 4.56 9.79
C ALA A 25 7.46 6.10 9.74
N THR A 26 7.95 6.68 8.64
CA THR A 26 8.00 8.14 8.44
C THR A 26 6.61 8.75 8.39
N ILE A 27 5.66 8.11 7.71
CA ILE A 27 4.29 8.63 7.63
C ILE A 27 3.62 8.50 8.99
N CYS A 28 3.68 7.34 9.64
CA CYS A 28 3.04 7.12 10.93
C CYS A 28 3.64 7.97 12.07
N SER A 29 4.91 8.39 11.96
CA SER A 29 5.53 9.27 12.96
C SER A 29 5.15 10.74 12.82
N ASN A 30 4.74 11.16 11.62
CA ASN A 30 4.47 12.57 11.31
C ASN A 30 3.00 12.87 11.02
N PHE A 31 2.17 11.84 10.78
CA PHE A 31 0.78 12.01 10.40
C PHE A 31 -0.10 10.96 11.07
N SER A 32 -1.26 11.40 11.56
CA SER A 32 -2.38 10.52 11.88
C SER A 32 -3.21 10.29 10.61
N LEU A 33 -3.19 9.07 10.10
CA LEU A 33 -3.95 8.67 8.91
C LEU A 33 -5.35 8.17 9.29
N LYS A 34 -6.37 8.68 8.60
CA LYS A 34 -7.74 8.14 8.61
C LYS A 34 -8.24 7.96 7.18
N LEU A 35 -9.06 6.93 6.96
CA LEU A 35 -9.72 6.76 5.67
C LEU A 35 -10.73 7.89 5.47
N ALA A 36 -10.76 8.50 4.28
CA ALA A 36 -11.73 9.55 3.99
C ALA A 36 -13.16 8.98 3.96
N PRO A 37 -14.17 9.73 4.44
CA PRO A 37 -15.54 9.22 4.58
C PRO A 37 -16.16 8.81 3.24
N GLU A 38 -15.73 9.41 2.13
CA GLU A 38 -16.18 9.03 0.78
C GLU A 38 -15.70 7.65 0.30
N MET A 39 -14.72 7.04 0.97
CA MET A 39 -14.16 5.73 0.58
C MET A 39 -14.96 4.53 1.12
N GLY A 40 -15.93 4.74 2.01
CA GLY A 40 -16.74 3.66 2.59
C GLY A 40 -15.99 2.79 3.61
N SER A 41 -16.33 1.50 3.65
CA SER A 41 -15.71 0.48 4.52
C SER A 41 -14.41 -0.08 3.91
N PRO A 42 -13.47 -0.61 4.71
CA PRO A 42 -12.30 -1.34 4.19
C PRO A 42 -12.65 -2.46 3.21
N THR A 43 -13.79 -3.12 3.42
CA THR A 43 -14.32 -4.17 2.52
C THR A 43 -14.69 -3.64 1.14
N ASP A 44 -15.12 -2.38 1.06
CA ASP A 44 -15.55 -1.76 -0.20
C ASP A 44 -14.33 -1.38 -1.05
N VAL A 45 -13.24 -0.97 -0.41
CA VAL A 45 -11.95 -0.72 -1.05
C VAL A 45 -11.36 -2.02 -1.62
N GLU A 46 -11.46 -3.12 -0.88
CA GLU A 46 -11.02 -4.44 -1.35
C GLU A 46 -11.88 -4.96 -2.51
N ALA A 47 -13.20 -4.77 -2.45
CA ALA A 47 -14.11 -5.11 -3.55
C ALA A 47 -13.83 -4.31 -4.83
N SER A 48 -13.22 -3.13 -4.72
CA SER A 48 -12.79 -2.29 -5.84
C SER A 48 -11.43 -2.72 -6.43
N ALA A 49 -10.80 -3.78 -5.94
CA ALA A 49 -9.50 -4.21 -6.44
C ALA A 49 -9.58 -4.71 -7.90
N ILE A 50 -8.71 -4.15 -8.75
CA ILE A 50 -8.51 -4.55 -10.14
C ILE A 50 -7.07 -5.00 -10.36
N VAL A 51 -6.89 -5.87 -11.36
CA VAL A 51 -5.57 -6.37 -11.76
C VAL A 51 -5.15 -5.66 -13.05
N LEU A 52 -4.22 -4.70 -12.93
CA LEU A 52 -3.46 -4.17 -14.08
C LEU A 52 -2.06 -4.82 -14.08
N LEU A 53 -1.00 -4.03 -13.86
CA LEU A 53 0.36 -4.54 -13.62
C LEU A 53 0.56 -5.01 -12.17
N THR A 54 -0.06 -4.31 -11.23
CA THR A 54 -0.13 -4.66 -9.81
C THR A 54 -1.58 -4.69 -9.35
N LEU A 55 -1.85 -5.36 -8.24
CA LEU A 55 -3.16 -5.28 -7.59
C LEU A 55 -3.33 -3.85 -7.05
N GLN A 56 -4.38 -3.17 -7.50
CA GLN A 56 -4.67 -1.79 -7.12
C GLN A 56 -6.17 -1.55 -7.07
N PRO A 57 -6.67 -0.61 -6.26
CA PRO A 57 -8.07 -0.22 -6.32
C PRO A 57 -8.40 0.43 -7.68
N GLN A 58 -9.65 0.32 -8.12
CA GLN A 58 -10.13 0.93 -9.36
C GLN A 58 -10.03 2.46 -9.31
N ASN A 59 -10.23 3.02 -8.12
CA ASN A 59 -10.18 4.45 -7.85
C ASN A 59 -9.03 4.76 -6.88
N SER A 60 -8.62 6.03 -6.80
CA SER A 60 -7.62 6.48 -5.84
C SER A 60 -8.06 6.27 -4.39
N ILE A 61 -7.13 5.95 -3.49
CA ILE A 61 -7.38 5.91 -2.04
C ILE A 61 -7.26 7.32 -1.48
N LEU A 62 -8.36 7.83 -0.90
CA LEU A 62 -8.38 9.13 -0.24
C LEU A 62 -8.16 8.94 1.27
N LEU A 63 -7.16 9.64 1.79
CA LEU A 63 -6.78 9.63 3.20
C LEU A 63 -6.91 11.04 3.77
N GLN A 64 -7.46 11.13 4.97
CA GLN A 64 -7.38 12.31 5.82
C GLN A 64 -6.11 12.21 6.65
N CYS A 65 -5.18 13.15 6.43
CA CYS A 65 -3.94 13.25 7.18
C CYS A 65 -4.07 14.43 8.15
N ALA A 66 -4.00 14.15 9.45
CA ALA A 66 -3.76 15.18 10.47
C ALA A 66 -2.28 15.20 10.84
N PRO A 67 -1.68 16.38 11.10
CA PRO A 67 -0.31 16.48 11.62
C PRO A 67 -0.18 15.87 13.01
#